data_AF-A0A7S3J1T8-F1
#
_entry.id   AF-A0A7S3J1T8-F1
#
_cell.length_a   1.000
_cell.length_b   1.000
_cell.length_c   1.000
_cell.angle_alpha   90.00
_cell.angle_beta   90.00
_cell.angle_gamma   90.00
#
_symmetry.space_group_name_H-M   'P 1'
#
loop_
_entity.id
_entity.type
_entity.pdbx_description
1 polymer ?
#
loop_
_entity_poly.entity_id
_entity_poly.type
_entity_poly.pdbx_seq_one_letter_code
_entity_poly.pdbx_strand_id
1 'polypeptide(L)'
;KFKESPEMFYDFAKEFNWDEYDPTPTHYFISFLNEKGLLQMNFTQNIDCLELKSGLPEEKLVAAHGNLSGAHCPRCKQPKPLANFKKHVNEGTIYYCENC
;
A
#
# COMPACT_ATOMS: atom_id res chain seq x y z
N LYS A 1 12.30 -16.21 4.48
CA LYS A 1 10.87 -16.48 4.24
C LYS A 1 10.39 -15.94 2.89
N PHE A 2 10.08 -14.65 2.68
CA PHE A 2 9.59 -14.17 1.36
C PHE A 2 10.53 -14.49 0.19
N LYS A 3 11.85 -14.34 0.37
CA LYS A 3 12.85 -14.65 -0.67
C LYS A 3 12.95 -16.15 -1.03
N GLU A 4 12.48 -17.03 -0.16
CA GLU A 4 12.59 -18.49 -0.32
C GLU A 4 11.28 -19.08 -0.85
N SER A 5 10.15 -18.51 -0.43
CA SER A 5 8.82 -18.88 -0.91
C SER A 5 7.94 -17.63 -0.97
N PRO A 6 7.98 -16.88 -2.08
CA PRO A 6 7.12 -15.72 -2.30
C PRO A 6 5.65 -16.13 -2.50
N GLU A 7 5.39 -17.37 -2.90
CA GLU A 7 4.05 -17.91 -3.19
C GLU A 7 3.07 -17.65 -2.04
N MET A 8 3.51 -17.88 -0.79
CA MET A 8 2.68 -17.65 0.40
C MET A 8 2.16 -16.22 0.51
N PHE A 9 2.98 -15.23 0.13
CA PHE A 9 2.52 -13.83 0.13
C PHE A 9 1.50 -13.60 -0.97
N TYR A 10 1.74 -14.10 -2.18
CA TYR A 10 0.81 -13.92 -3.31
C TYR A 10 -0.52 -14.65 -3.08
N ASP A 11 -0.48 -15.84 -2.50
CA ASP A 11 -1.68 -16.60 -2.13
C ASP A 11 -2.53 -15.90 -1.06
N PHE A 12 -1.89 -15.26 -0.09
CA PHE A 12 -2.58 -14.45 0.91
C PHE A 12 -3.06 -13.11 0.32
N ALA A 13 -2.21 -12.44 -0.45
CA ALA A 13 -2.46 -11.10 -0.97
C ALA A 13 -3.62 -11.04 -1.98
N LYS A 14 -3.87 -12.13 -2.72
CA LYS A 14 -4.99 -12.22 -3.66
C LYS A 14 -6.37 -12.26 -2.99
N GLU A 15 -6.42 -12.56 -1.69
CA GLU A 15 -7.67 -12.56 -0.91
C GLU A 15 -8.15 -11.13 -0.58
N PHE A 16 -7.26 -10.14 -0.66
CA PHE A 16 -7.62 -8.75 -0.42
C PHE A 16 -8.22 -8.12 -1.67
N ASN A 17 -9.27 -7.32 -1.51
CA ASN A 17 -9.76 -6.49 -2.61
C ASN A 17 -9.05 -5.13 -2.63
N TRP A 18 -7.95 -5.05 -3.38
CA TRP A 18 -7.02 -3.91 -3.38
C TRP A 18 -7.63 -2.57 -3.78
N ASP A 19 -8.78 -2.56 -4.46
CA ASP A 19 -9.40 -1.35 -5.01
C ASP A 19 -10.80 -1.04 -4.41
N GLU A 20 -11.38 -1.95 -3.61
CA GLU A 20 -12.79 -1.84 -3.18
C GLU A 20 -12.97 -1.13 -1.82
N TYR A 21 -11.92 -0.97 -1.02
CA TYR A 21 -12.08 -0.37 0.31
C TYR A 21 -12.22 1.15 0.25
N ASP A 22 -13.24 1.67 0.93
CA ASP A 22 -13.44 3.11 1.13
C ASP A 22 -12.98 3.55 2.53
N PRO A 23 -12.49 4.80 2.67
CA PRO A 23 -12.11 5.31 3.97
C PRO A 23 -13.31 5.35 4.93
N THR A 24 -13.06 4.98 6.18
CA THR A 24 -14.08 5.03 7.23
C THR A 24 -14.25 6.47 7.78
N PRO A 25 -15.31 6.76 8.57
CA PRO A 25 -15.44 8.04 9.26
C PRO A 25 -14.21 8.44 10.09
N THR A 26 -13.46 7.47 10.63
CA THR A 26 -12.21 7.72 11.36
C THR A 26 -11.14 8.35 10.46
N HIS A 27 -11.01 7.86 9.22
CA HIS A 27 -10.05 8.42 8.26
C HIS A 27 -10.42 9.86 7.90
N TYR A 28 -11.71 10.10 7.60
CA TYR A 28 -12.20 11.45 7.31
C TYR A 28 -12.08 12.41 8.49
N PHE A 29 -12.26 11.92 9.73
CA PHE A 29 -12.02 12.72 10.92
C PHE A 29 -10.55 13.17 11.03
N ILE A 30 -9.60 12.29 10.74
CA ILE A 30 -8.17 12.63 10.74
C ILE A 30 -7.86 13.65 9.64
N SER A 31 -8.38 13.46 8.42
CA SER A 31 -8.28 14.45 7.34
C SER A 31 -8.86 15.81 7.76
N PHE A 32 -10.01 15.82 8.42
CA PHE A 32 -10.64 17.04 8.94
C PHE A 32 -9.77 17.75 9.99
N LEU A 33 -9.10 17.01 10.89
CA LEU A 33 -8.14 17.61 11.83
C LEU A 33 -6.98 18.31 11.09
N ASN A 34 -6.52 17.75 9.97
CA ASN A 34 -5.52 18.39 9.11
C ASN A 34 -6.05 19.68 8.48
N GLU A 35 -7.27 19.66 7.92
CA GLU A 35 -7.91 20.86 7.35
C GLU A 35 -8.06 22.00 8.36
N LYS A 36 -8.27 21.67 9.64
CA LYS A 36 -8.31 22.65 10.74
C LYS A 36 -6.95 23.10 11.25
N GLY A 37 -5.84 22.59 10.70
CA GLY A 37 -4.49 22.89 11.14
C GLY A 37 -4.14 22.30 12.51
N LEU A 38 -4.91 21.31 12.98
CA LEU A 38 -4.74 20.68 14.29
C LEU A 38 -3.92 19.39 14.23
N LEU A 39 -3.76 18.80 13.04
CA LEU A 39 -2.96 17.60 12.85
C LEU A 39 -1.48 17.94 12.61
N GLN A 40 -0.61 17.46 13.50
CA GLN A 40 0.82 17.52 13.28
C GLN A 40 1.26 16.46 12.26
N MET A 41 0.96 15.19 12.55
CA MET A 41 1.34 14.01 11.76
C MET A 41 0.38 12.86 12.09
N ASN A 42 0.06 12.02 11.11
CA ASN A 42 -0.63 10.75 11.30
C ASN A 42 0.35 9.59 11.10
N PHE A 43 0.53 8.76 12.13
CA PHE A 43 1.35 7.54 12.04
C PHE A 43 0.42 6.35 11.92
N THR A 44 0.53 5.60 10.83
CA THR A 44 -0.30 4.41 10.58
C THR A 44 0.56 3.16 10.48
N GLN A 45 0.04 2.07 11.04
CA GLN A 45 0.57 0.72 10.81
C GLN A 45 -0.13 0.02 9.65
N ASN A 46 -1.25 0.59 9.18
CA ASN A 46 -2.03 0.06 8.08
C ASN A 46 -1.25 0.21 6.78
N ILE A 47 -1.50 -0.70 5.84
CA ILE A 47 -0.85 -0.70 4.52
C ILE A 47 -1.84 -0.35 3.40
N ASP A 48 -3.13 -0.26 3.69
CA ASP A 48 -4.23 -0.13 2.73
C ASP A 48 -4.33 1.21 1.98
N CYS A 49 -3.57 2.22 2.39
CA CYS A 49 -3.56 3.58 1.81
C CYS A 49 -4.87 4.37 1.98
N LEU A 50 -5.78 3.97 2.90
CA LEU A 50 -7.07 4.65 3.05
C LEU A 50 -6.95 6.08 3.58
N GLU A 51 -5.85 6.42 4.28
CA GLU A 51 -5.57 7.79 4.73
C GLU A 51 -5.35 8.74 3.54
N LEU A 52 -4.64 8.28 2.50
CA LEU A 52 -4.44 9.08 1.28
C LEU A 52 -5.77 9.21 0.52
N LYS A 53 -6.55 8.13 0.45
CA LYS A 53 -7.89 8.14 -0.19
C LYS A 53 -8.89 9.04 0.55
N SER A 54 -8.74 9.25 1.87
CA SER A 54 -9.53 10.23 2.62
C SER A 54 -9.06 11.67 2.45
N GLY A 55 -8.06 11.94 1.61
CA GLY A 55 -7.56 13.28 1.32
C GLY A 55 -6.51 13.80 2.29
N LEU A 56 -5.95 12.94 3.15
CA LEU A 56 -4.81 13.34 3.98
C LEU A 56 -3.57 13.55 3.08
N PRO A 57 -2.88 14.70 3.14
CA PRO A 57 -1.65 14.92 2.37
C PRO A 57 -0.54 13.95 2.76
N GLU A 58 0.29 13.56 1.80
CA GLU A 58 1.37 12.58 2.02
C GLU A 58 2.39 13.09 3.05
N GLU A 59 2.67 14.40 3.07
CA GLU A 59 3.57 15.04 4.03
C GLU A 59 3.04 15.02 5.49
N LYS A 60 1.77 14.65 5.67
CA LYS A 60 1.11 14.48 6.97
C LYS A 60 0.96 13.01 7.37
N LEU A 61 1.49 12.08 6.59
CA LEU A 61 1.36 10.65 6.79
C LEU A 61 2.73 9.99 6.94
N VAL A 62 2.88 9.18 7.98
CA VAL A 62 3.98 8.22 8.11
C VAL A 62 3.38 6.81 8.07
N ALA A 63 3.58 6.13 6.93
CA ALA A 63 3.26 4.71 6.78
C ALA A 63 4.38 3.86 7.40
N ALA A 64 4.25 3.54 8.69
CA ALA A 64 5.32 2.91 9.48
C ALA A 64 5.74 1.52 8.96
N HIS A 65 4.83 0.82 8.28
CA HIS A 65 5.10 -0.47 7.65
C HIS A 65 5.20 -0.40 6.11
N GLY A 66 5.33 0.82 5.57
CA GLY A 66 5.09 1.08 4.16
C GLY A 66 3.60 1.00 3.82
N ASN A 67 3.27 1.12 2.55
CA ASN A 67 1.89 1.06 2.05
C ASN A 67 1.88 0.55 0.60
N LEU A 68 0.69 0.37 0.04
CA LEU A 68 0.48 -0.18 -1.30
C LEU A 68 0.58 0.87 -2.42
N SER A 69 1.28 1.99 -2.19
CA SER A 69 1.46 3.07 -3.18
C SER A 69 2.44 2.72 -4.31
N GLY A 70 3.29 1.71 -4.12
CA GLY A 70 4.29 1.32 -5.11
C GLY A 70 4.85 -0.08 -4.89
N ALA A 71 5.57 -0.58 -5.89
CA ALA A 71 6.25 -1.88 -5.85
C ALA A 71 7.69 -1.74 -6.33
N HIS A 72 8.62 -2.49 -5.74
CA HIS A 72 10.03 -2.49 -6.10
C HIS A 72 10.57 -3.92 -6.18
N CYS A 73 11.47 -4.18 -7.13
CA CYS A 73 12.17 -5.46 -7.16
C CYS A 73 13.04 -5.62 -5.89
N PRO A 74 12.93 -6.73 -5.15
CA PRO A 74 13.72 -6.92 -3.93
C PRO A 74 15.22 -7.06 -4.20
N ARG A 75 15.62 -7.42 -5.44
CA ARG A 75 17.01 -7.60 -5.88
C ARG A 75 17.61 -6.30 -6.43
N CYS A 76 17.11 -5.79 -7.57
CA CYS A 76 17.70 -4.63 -8.23
C CYS A 76 17.15 -3.28 -7.76
N LYS A 77 16.15 -3.27 -6.87
CA LYS A 77 15.50 -2.07 -6.29
C LYS A 77 14.81 -1.15 -7.29
N GLN A 78 14.75 -1.52 -8.56
CA GLN A 78 14.03 -0.74 -9.57
C GLN A 78 12.52 -0.71 -9.24
N PRO A 79 11.87 0.45 -9.37
CA PRO A 79 10.43 0.56 -9.23
C PRO A 79 9.76 -0.28 -10.31
N LYS A 80 8.61 -0.84 -9.96
CA LYS A 80 7.78 -1.64 -10.84
C LYS A 80 6.39 -1.02 -10.96
N PRO A 81 5.77 -1.04 -12.15
CA PRO A 81 4.43 -0.52 -12.31
C PRO A 81 3.46 -1.21 -11.34
N LEU A 82 2.81 -0.44 -10.47
CA LEU A 82 1.91 -0.98 -9.46
C LEU A 82 0.76 -1.77 -10.09
N ALA A 83 0.25 -1.32 -11.25
CA ALA A 83 -0.78 -2.03 -12.00
C ALA A 83 -0.36 -3.46 -12.40
N ASN A 84 0.90 -3.65 -12.83
CA ASN A 84 1.41 -4.97 -13.17
C ASN A 84 1.56 -5.84 -11.92
N PHE A 85 2.04 -5.28 -10.81
CA PHE A 85 2.13 -6.00 -9.54
C PHE A 85 0.74 -6.43 -9.05
N LYS A 86 -0.24 -5.52 -9.02
CA LYS A 86 -1.63 -5.81 -8.65
C LYS A 86 -2.24 -6.92 -9.53
N LYS A 87 -2.01 -6.88 -10.85
CA LYS A 87 -2.47 -7.94 -11.76
C LYS A 87 -1.97 -9.32 -11.35
N HIS A 88 -0.67 -9.46 -11.11
CA HIS A 88 -0.07 -10.73 -10.70
C HIS A 88 -0.57 -11.18 -9.32
N VAL A 89 -0.71 -10.26 -8.38
CA VAL A 89 -1.32 -10.54 -7.07
C VAL A 89 -2.73 -11.10 -7.24
N ASN A 90 -3.60 -10.44 -8.01
CA ASN A 90 -4.98 -10.88 -8.22
C ASN A 90 -5.06 -12.25 -8.93
N GLU A 91 -4.12 -12.56 -9.82
CA GLU A 91 -4.02 -13.85 -10.50
C GLU A 91 -3.37 -14.93 -9.63
N GLY A 92 -2.83 -14.57 -8.45
CA GLY A 92 -2.06 -15.49 -7.59
C GLY A 92 -0.74 -15.94 -8.22
N THR A 93 -0.19 -15.17 -9.15
CA THR A 93 1.07 -15.49 -9.86
C THR A 93 2.21 -14.61 -9.36
N ILE A 94 3.44 -15.13 -9.37
CA ILE A 94 4.60 -14.35 -8.93
C ILE A 94 4.98 -13.33 -10.01
N TYR A 95 5.14 -12.06 -9.63
CA TYR A 95 5.65 -11.04 -10.54
C TYR A 95 7.19 -11.05 -10.57
N TYR A 96 7.75 -11.63 -11.64
CA TYR A 96 9.20 -11.63 -11.88
C TYR A 96 9.67 -10.33 -12.52
N CYS A 97 10.86 -9.87 -12.12
CA CYS A 97 11.48 -8.68 -12.68
C CYS A 97 12.07 -8.98 -14.07
N GLU A 98 11.82 -8.13 -15.08
CA GLU A 98 12.42 -8.35 -16.41
C GLU A 98 13.95 -8.18 -16.44
N ASN A 99 14.51 -7.50 -15.43
CA ASN A 99 15.92 -7.07 -15.44
C ASN A 99 16.84 -7.96 -14.60
N CYS A 100 16.32 -8.88 -13.79
CA CYS A 100 17.15 -9.68 -12.87
C CYS A 100 16.44 -10.89 -12.24
#